data_AF-A0A286BTX2-F1
#
_entry.id   AF-A0A286BTX2-F1
#
_cell.length_a   1.000
_cell.length_b   1.000
_cell.length_c   1.000
_cell.angle_alpha   90.00
_cell.angle_beta   90.00
_cell.angle_gamma   90.00
#
_symmetry.space_group_name_H-M   'P 1'
#
loop_
_entity.id
_entity.type
_entity.pdbx_description
1 polymer ?
#
loop_
_entity_poly.entity_id
_entity_poly.type
_entity_poly.pdbx_seq_one_letter_code
_entity_poly.pdbx_strand_id
1 'polypeptide(L)'
;MDDLKESLKKYFEDRLSGPLFGYLFFSWVGFNWRALAVLGFDKRPVVEKIKFIDESPDLSWHFWLPLMLGVALASVSPYLHLGLQWVHNRALRAKDKNATNTAQRRIQSERQLVKDRVVLRNEDNLEDLRQKTRQAIQDARRKRIEANTQMIVTEALEIQKESARIAEENKEILSLRTQLEKDLGQIINGLKPLEKAETAEELRLVRGVALSALQSMRDMPWPQQPLFTGATTEEFIKKVKADSKKAYLENK
;
A
#
# COMPACT_ATOMS: atom_id res chain seq x y z
N MET A 1 -52.12 -38.82 53.18
CA MET A 1 -51.00 -38.34 54.03
C MET A 1 -50.47 -37.00 53.54
N ASP A 2 -50.55 -36.71 52.23
CA ASP A 2 -50.11 -35.44 51.64
C ASP A 2 -50.96 -34.23 52.09
N ASP A 3 -52.29 -34.37 52.22
CA ASP A 3 -53.15 -33.27 52.68
C ASP A 3 -52.83 -32.79 54.11
N LEU A 4 -52.41 -33.71 54.98
CA LEU A 4 -51.99 -33.39 56.35
C LEU A 4 -50.66 -32.63 56.34
N LYS A 5 -49.72 -33.06 55.50
CA LYS A 5 -48.41 -32.43 55.34
C LYS A 5 -48.55 -31.03 54.74
N GLU A 6 -49.45 -30.85 53.77
CA GLU A 6 -49.71 -29.56 53.12
C GLU A 6 -50.45 -28.59 54.05
N SER A 7 -51.43 -29.09 54.82
CA SER A 7 -52.12 -28.30 55.85
C SER A 7 -51.19 -27.87 56.99
N LEU A 8 -50.32 -28.78 57.47
CA LEU A 8 -49.30 -28.46 58.46
C LEU A 8 -48.28 -27.47 57.90
N LYS A 9 -47.79 -27.68 56.67
CA LYS A 9 -46.87 -26.77 56.00
C LYS A 9 -47.46 -25.37 55.90
N LYS A 10 -48.71 -25.23 55.43
CA LYS A 10 -49.39 -23.93 55.32
C LYS A 10 -49.58 -23.26 56.67
N TYR A 11 -49.93 -24.02 57.71
CA TYR A 11 -50.04 -23.49 59.07
C TYR A 11 -48.70 -22.99 59.63
N PHE A 12 -47.63 -23.76 59.43
CA PHE A 12 -46.29 -23.35 59.82
C PHE A 12 -45.79 -22.17 58.98
N GLU A 13 -46.11 -22.11 57.69
CA GLU A 13 -45.75 -21.02 56.79
C GLU A 13 -46.49 -19.72 57.15
N ASP A 14 -47.78 -19.78 57.48
CA ASP A 14 -48.58 -18.62 57.92
C ASP A 14 -48.15 -18.09 59.31
N ARG A 15 -47.60 -18.94 60.19
CA ARG A 15 -47.16 -18.54 61.54
C ARG A 15 -45.68 -18.16 61.61
N LEU A 16 -44.81 -18.89 60.90
CA LEU A 16 -43.37 -18.61 60.81
C LEU A 16 -43.04 -17.53 59.78
N SER A 17 -43.97 -17.16 58.89
CA SER A 17 -43.83 -15.99 58.00
C SER A 17 -43.81 -14.66 58.76
N GLY A 18 -44.33 -14.63 59.99
CA GLY A 18 -44.10 -13.52 60.91
C GLY A 18 -42.62 -13.53 61.34
N PRO A 19 -41.79 -12.54 60.95
CA PRO A 19 -40.36 -12.56 61.22
C PRO A 19 -40.08 -12.74 62.72
N LEU A 20 -40.86 -12.10 63.58
CA LEU A 20 -40.75 -12.21 65.03
C LEU A 20 -40.99 -13.64 65.55
N PHE A 21 -42.01 -14.33 65.04
CA PHE A 21 -42.40 -15.64 65.56
C PHE A 21 -41.36 -16.71 65.22
N GLY A 22 -40.80 -16.67 64.01
CA GLY A 22 -39.70 -17.56 63.63
C GLY A 22 -38.49 -17.41 64.55
N TYR A 23 -38.01 -16.18 64.75
CA TYR A 23 -36.84 -15.93 65.62
C TYR A 23 -37.10 -16.29 67.08
N LEU A 24 -38.29 -16.01 67.59
CA LEU A 24 -38.68 -16.39 68.94
C LEU A 24 -38.77 -17.91 69.11
N PHE A 25 -39.36 -18.61 68.14
CA PHE A 25 -39.46 -20.06 68.15
C PHE A 25 -38.07 -20.72 68.12
N PHE A 26 -37.19 -20.30 67.19
CA PHE A 26 -35.83 -20.86 67.09
C PHE A 26 -34.98 -20.53 68.32
N SER A 27 -35.11 -19.32 68.86
CA SER A 27 -34.44 -18.92 70.09
C SER A 27 -34.91 -19.78 71.27
N TRP A 28 -36.23 -19.97 71.43
CA TRP A 28 -36.80 -20.82 72.47
C TRP A 28 -36.35 -22.27 72.37
N VAL A 29 -36.40 -22.86 71.17
CA VAL A 29 -35.92 -24.23 70.91
C VAL A 29 -34.43 -24.35 71.23
N GLY A 30 -33.62 -23.36 70.88
CA GLY A 30 -32.18 -23.36 71.17
C GLY A 30 -31.87 -23.34 72.67
N PHE A 31 -32.51 -22.46 73.43
CA PHE A 31 -32.31 -22.38 74.88
C PHE A 31 -32.94 -23.54 75.65
N ASN A 32 -34.07 -24.06 75.18
CA ASN A 32 -34.78 -25.19 75.81
C ASN A 32 -34.37 -26.54 75.21
N TRP A 33 -33.29 -26.60 74.43
CA TRP A 33 -32.84 -27.81 73.73
C TRP A 33 -32.60 -28.99 74.69
N ARG A 34 -32.09 -28.74 75.90
CA ARG A 34 -31.88 -29.78 76.92
C ARG A 34 -33.20 -30.43 77.36
N ALA A 35 -34.24 -29.64 77.59
CA ALA A 35 -35.57 -30.14 77.95
C ALA A 35 -36.20 -30.94 76.81
N LEU A 36 -36.09 -30.43 75.57
CA LEU A 36 -36.55 -31.14 74.38
C LEU A 36 -35.80 -32.47 74.17
N ALA A 37 -34.49 -32.48 74.42
CA ALA A 37 -33.67 -33.69 74.31
C ALA A 37 -34.05 -34.74 75.37
N VAL A 38 -34.30 -34.33 76.62
CA VAL A 38 -34.77 -35.24 77.68
C VAL A 38 -36.16 -35.80 77.35
N LEU A 39 -37.08 -34.97 76.87
CA LEU A 39 -38.41 -35.41 76.47
C LEU A 39 -38.36 -36.43 75.32
N GLY A 40 -37.53 -36.18 74.30
CA GLY A 40 -37.45 -37.01 73.10
C GLY A 40 -36.58 -38.26 73.22
N PHE A 41 -35.45 -38.20 73.95
CA PHE A 41 -34.41 -39.24 73.91
C PHE A 41 -34.19 -39.97 75.24
N ASP A 42 -34.70 -39.46 76.36
CA ASP A 42 -34.54 -40.14 77.65
C ASP A 42 -35.41 -41.41 77.71
N LYS A 43 -34.91 -42.45 78.39
CA LYS A 43 -35.62 -43.73 78.57
C LYS A 43 -36.52 -43.75 79.81
N ARG A 44 -36.40 -42.75 80.70
CA ARG A 44 -37.23 -42.62 81.91
C ARG A 44 -38.73 -42.48 81.57
N PRO A 45 -39.64 -42.96 82.44
CA PRO A 45 -41.07 -42.67 82.32
C PRO A 45 -41.36 -41.18 82.21
N VAL A 46 -42.40 -40.80 81.44
CA VAL A 46 -42.75 -39.39 81.17
C VAL A 46 -42.89 -38.55 82.45
N VAL A 47 -43.45 -39.13 83.51
CA VAL A 47 -43.61 -38.47 84.82
C VAL A 47 -42.26 -38.11 85.46
N GLU A 48 -41.26 -38.97 85.35
CA GLU A 48 -39.91 -38.72 85.89
C GLU A 48 -39.14 -37.70 85.04
N LYS A 49 -39.36 -37.69 83.71
CA LYS A 49 -38.79 -36.66 82.83
C LYS A 49 -39.31 -35.27 83.17
N ILE A 50 -40.62 -35.14 83.44
CA ILE A 50 -41.24 -33.86 83.80
C ILE A 50 -40.70 -33.37 85.14
N LYS A 51 -40.63 -34.24 86.16
CA LYS A 51 -40.02 -33.88 87.47
C LYS A 51 -38.57 -33.41 87.34
N PHE A 52 -37.78 -34.08 86.51
CA PHE A 52 -36.40 -33.69 86.25
C PHE A 52 -36.27 -32.30 85.60
N ILE A 53 -37.22 -31.93 84.73
CA ILE A 53 -37.25 -30.60 84.11
C ILE A 53 -37.74 -29.54 85.11
N ASP A 54 -38.71 -29.88 85.96
CA ASP A 54 -39.34 -28.99 86.94
C ASP A 54 -38.42 -28.69 88.15
N GLU A 55 -37.54 -29.63 88.51
CA GLU A 55 -36.52 -29.45 89.55
C GLU A 55 -35.38 -28.50 89.14
N SER A 56 -35.39 -28.00 87.90
CA SER A 56 -34.39 -27.04 87.42
C SER A 56 -34.68 -25.63 87.99
N PRO A 57 -33.81 -25.08 88.86
CA PRO A 57 -34.10 -23.86 89.64
C PRO A 57 -34.24 -22.56 88.82
N ASP A 58 -33.90 -22.57 87.53
CA ASP A 58 -33.83 -21.38 86.68
C ASP A 58 -34.93 -21.31 85.60
N LEU A 59 -36.12 -21.86 85.84
CA LEU A 59 -37.20 -21.93 84.83
C LEU A 59 -37.56 -20.56 84.22
N SER A 60 -37.51 -19.49 85.03
CA SER A 60 -37.73 -18.10 84.57
C SER A 60 -36.71 -17.64 83.53
N TRP A 61 -35.44 -18.02 83.69
CA TRP A 61 -34.36 -17.65 82.77
C TRP A 61 -34.50 -18.33 81.41
N HIS A 62 -35.03 -19.56 81.40
CA HIS A 62 -35.31 -20.34 80.20
C HIS A 62 -36.48 -19.81 79.36
N PHE A 63 -37.28 -18.88 79.90
CA PHE A 63 -38.34 -18.18 79.17
C PHE A 63 -37.91 -16.79 78.71
N TRP A 64 -37.33 -15.98 79.61
CA TRP A 64 -36.99 -14.58 79.31
C TRP A 64 -35.80 -14.43 78.38
N LEU A 65 -34.76 -15.27 78.49
CA LEU A 65 -33.61 -15.21 77.59
C LEU A 65 -33.99 -15.48 76.12
N PRO A 66 -34.69 -16.57 75.79
CA PRO A 66 -35.07 -16.80 74.41
C PRO A 66 -35.99 -15.73 73.84
N LEU A 67 -36.86 -15.12 74.66
CA LEU A 67 -37.68 -13.98 74.26
C LEU A 67 -36.81 -12.78 73.88
N MET A 68 -35.87 -12.38 74.74
CA MET A 68 -34.97 -11.25 74.48
C MET A 68 -34.04 -11.49 73.28
N LEU A 69 -33.48 -12.69 73.16
CA LEU A 69 -32.63 -13.04 72.01
C LEU A 69 -33.44 -13.11 70.71
N GLY A 70 -34.67 -13.62 70.75
CA GLY A 70 -35.52 -13.68 69.56
C GLY A 70 -35.96 -12.30 69.09
N VAL A 71 -36.27 -11.38 70.01
CA VAL A 71 -36.52 -9.96 69.69
C VAL A 71 -35.26 -9.31 69.12
N ALA A 72 -34.09 -9.52 69.73
CA ALA A 72 -32.83 -8.98 69.23
C ALA A 72 -32.51 -9.50 67.81
N LEU A 73 -32.69 -10.80 67.54
CA LEU A 73 -32.51 -11.37 66.20
C LEU A 73 -33.49 -10.78 65.18
N ALA A 74 -34.75 -10.61 65.58
CA ALA A 74 -35.76 -10.00 64.71
C ALA A 74 -35.44 -8.55 64.37
N SER A 75 -34.91 -7.78 65.34
CA SER A 75 -34.44 -6.42 65.09
C SER A 75 -33.20 -6.36 64.21
N VAL A 76 -32.29 -7.33 64.31
CA VAL A 76 -31.05 -7.37 63.50
C VAL A 76 -31.26 -7.94 62.09
N SER A 77 -32.24 -8.83 61.92
CA SER A 77 -32.63 -9.46 60.66
C SER A 77 -32.70 -8.52 59.44
N PRO A 78 -33.41 -7.37 59.48
CA PRO A 78 -33.48 -6.46 58.33
C PRO A 78 -32.10 -5.93 57.92
N TYR A 79 -31.19 -5.69 58.88
CA TYR A 79 -29.84 -5.21 58.61
C TYR A 79 -28.95 -6.29 57.99
N LEU A 80 -29.09 -7.55 58.42
CA LEU A 80 -28.42 -8.70 57.79
C LEU A 80 -28.87 -8.85 56.33
N HIS A 81 -30.17 -8.72 56.06
CA HIS A 81 -30.70 -8.79 54.71
C HIS A 81 -30.15 -7.67 53.82
N LEU A 82 -30.13 -6.42 54.32
CA LEU A 82 -29.53 -5.28 53.61
C LEU A 82 -28.04 -5.48 53.33
N GLY A 83 -27.28 -6.04 54.30
CA GLY A 83 -25.88 -6.37 54.10
C GLY A 83 -25.65 -7.38 52.99
N LEU A 84 -26.43 -8.47 52.98
CA LEU A 84 -26.37 -9.49 51.92
C LEU A 84 -26.74 -8.92 50.54
N GLN A 85 -27.81 -8.11 50.46
CA GLN A 85 -28.19 -7.43 49.22
C GLN A 85 -27.08 -6.48 48.74
N TRP A 86 -26.44 -5.74 49.64
CA TRP A 86 -25.35 -4.83 49.28
C TRP A 86 -24.16 -5.58 48.68
N VAL A 87 -23.74 -6.69 49.29
CA VAL A 87 -22.67 -7.55 48.78
C VAL A 87 -23.05 -8.13 47.42
N HIS A 88 -24.28 -8.65 47.28
CA HIS A 88 -24.76 -9.21 46.03
C HIS A 88 -24.77 -8.17 44.90
N ASN A 89 -25.31 -6.98 45.16
CA ASN A 89 -25.34 -5.88 44.20
C ASN A 89 -23.94 -5.36 43.84
N ARG A 90 -23.01 -5.36 44.80
CA ARG A 90 -21.60 -5.02 44.54
C ARG A 90 -20.97 -6.01 43.57
N ALA A 91 -21.23 -7.31 43.75
CA ALA A 91 -20.73 -8.37 42.88
C ALA A 91 -21.34 -8.28 41.47
N LEU A 92 -22.65 -8.04 41.35
CA LEU A 92 -23.31 -7.86 40.05
C LEU A 92 -22.71 -6.68 39.29
N ARG A 93 -22.60 -5.50 39.92
CA ARG A 93 -22.00 -4.31 39.29
C ARG A 93 -20.56 -4.55 38.83
N ALA A 94 -19.78 -5.31 39.59
CA ALA A 94 -18.42 -5.66 39.20
C ALA A 94 -18.39 -6.56 37.97
N LYS A 95 -19.30 -7.54 37.88
CA LYS A 95 -19.45 -8.40 36.69
C LYS A 95 -19.88 -7.59 35.46
N ASP A 96 -20.88 -6.72 35.60
CA ASP A 96 -21.37 -5.90 34.48
C ASP A 96 -20.32 -4.91 33.99
N LYS A 97 -19.57 -4.29 34.91
CA LYS A 97 -18.45 -3.40 34.55
C LYS A 97 -17.35 -4.16 33.80
N ASN A 98 -17.05 -5.39 34.22
CA ASN A 98 -16.07 -6.21 33.50
C ASN A 98 -16.60 -6.60 32.11
N ALA A 99 -17.86 -7.00 31.99
CA ALA A 99 -18.47 -7.36 30.71
C ALA A 99 -18.45 -6.18 29.72
N THR A 100 -18.87 -5.00 30.17
CA THR A 100 -18.86 -3.75 29.37
C THR A 100 -17.46 -3.31 28.98
N ASN A 101 -16.50 -3.32 29.91
CA ASN A 101 -15.09 -3.03 29.59
C ASN A 101 -14.52 -4.01 28.56
N THR A 102 -14.88 -5.29 28.66
CA THR A 102 -14.41 -6.33 27.72
C THR A 102 -15.02 -6.10 26.33
N ALA A 103 -16.31 -5.78 26.26
CA ALA A 103 -16.99 -5.43 25.01
C ALA A 103 -16.38 -4.16 24.38
N GLN A 104 -16.11 -3.12 25.17
CA GLN A 104 -15.46 -1.89 24.69
C GLN A 104 -14.06 -2.16 24.15
N ARG A 105 -13.24 -2.96 24.85
CA ARG A 105 -11.90 -3.35 24.38
C ARG A 105 -11.96 -4.10 23.05
N ARG A 106 -12.94 -5.01 22.89
CA ARG A 106 -13.15 -5.73 21.62
C ARG A 106 -13.48 -4.76 20.48
N ILE A 107 -14.43 -3.86 20.68
CA ILE A 107 -14.80 -2.84 19.67
C ILE A 107 -13.61 -1.94 19.32
N GLN A 108 -12.81 -1.53 20.30
CA GLN A 108 -11.61 -0.73 20.05
C GLN A 108 -10.57 -1.50 19.23
N SER A 109 -10.30 -2.77 19.58
CA SER A 109 -9.37 -3.61 18.83
C SER A 109 -9.84 -3.85 17.39
N GLU A 110 -11.14 -4.07 17.18
CA GLU A 110 -11.70 -4.26 15.85
C GLU A 110 -11.60 -2.99 15.00
N ARG A 111 -11.85 -1.82 15.59
CA ARG A 111 -11.65 -0.53 14.91
C ARG A 111 -10.19 -0.31 14.51
N GLN A 112 -9.23 -0.71 15.35
CA GLN A 112 -7.81 -0.65 15.01
C GLN A 112 -7.48 -1.57 13.84
N LEU A 113 -7.91 -2.84 13.90
CA LEU A 113 -7.70 -3.80 12.81
C LEU A 113 -8.29 -3.33 11.47
N VAL A 114 -9.47 -2.69 11.49
CA VAL A 114 -10.08 -2.11 10.28
C VAL A 114 -9.24 -0.94 9.76
N LYS A 115 -8.76 -0.04 10.63
CA LYS A 115 -7.89 1.06 10.23
C LYS A 115 -6.59 0.56 9.61
N ASP A 116 -5.93 -0.39 10.26
CA ASP A 116 -4.67 -0.97 9.78
C ASP A 116 -4.86 -1.63 8.42
N ARG A 117 -5.98 -2.37 8.23
CA ARG A 117 -6.33 -2.96 6.93
C ARG A 117 -6.56 -1.91 5.84
N VAL A 118 -7.18 -0.78 6.17
CA VAL A 118 -7.38 0.32 5.20
C VAL A 118 -6.04 0.96 4.83
N VAL A 119 -5.14 1.16 5.79
CA VAL A 119 -3.78 1.68 5.52
C VAL A 119 -3.02 0.73 4.61
N LEU A 120 -2.96 -0.56 4.95
CA LEU A 120 -2.30 -1.58 4.12
C LEU A 120 -2.86 -1.62 2.69
N ARG A 121 -4.20 -1.59 2.55
CA ARG A 121 -4.83 -1.58 1.23
C ARG A 121 -4.49 -0.32 0.43
N ASN A 122 -4.38 0.83 1.09
CA ASN A 122 -3.98 2.07 0.43
C ASN A 122 -2.51 2.04 0.01
N GLU A 123 -1.64 1.43 0.82
CA GLU A 123 -0.23 1.22 0.49
C GLU A 123 -0.08 0.27 -0.72
N ASP A 124 -0.78 -0.87 -0.72
CA ASP A 124 -0.81 -1.81 -1.86
C ASP A 124 -1.31 -1.13 -3.15
N ASN A 125 -2.39 -0.36 -3.05
CA ASN A 125 -2.92 0.38 -4.20
C ASN A 125 -1.93 1.43 -4.72
N LEU A 126 -1.18 2.09 -3.82
CA LEU A 126 -0.17 3.07 -4.19
C LEU A 126 1.03 2.40 -4.88
N GLU A 127 1.44 1.23 -4.40
CA GLU A 127 2.49 0.43 -5.02
C GLU A 127 2.08 -0.05 -6.42
N ASP A 128 0.87 -0.58 -6.58
CA ASP A 128 0.34 -0.99 -7.89
C ASP A 128 0.25 0.19 -8.86
N LEU A 129 -0.22 1.36 -8.40
CA LEU A 129 -0.20 2.59 -9.21
C LEU A 129 1.23 2.96 -9.62
N ARG A 130 2.18 2.96 -8.68
CA ARG A 130 3.59 3.27 -8.97
C ARG A 130 4.20 2.31 -9.97
N GLN A 131 3.87 1.02 -9.86
CA GLN A 131 4.34 0.00 -10.80
C GLN A 131 3.76 0.23 -12.20
N LYS A 132 2.46 0.48 -12.32
CA LYS A 132 1.79 0.81 -13.58
C LYS A 132 2.35 2.09 -14.21
N THR A 133 2.60 3.13 -13.41
CA THR A 133 3.22 4.37 -13.89
C THR A 133 4.65 4.12 -14.38
N ARG A 134 5.45 3.32 -13.65
CA ARG A 134 6.82 2.95 -14.09
C ARG A 134 6.79 2.19 -15.42
N GLN A 135 5.88 1.24 -15.58
CA GLN A 135 5.71 0.48 -16.83
C GLN A 135 5.30 1.42 -17.98
N ALA A 136 4.31 2.28 -17.77
CA ALA A 136 3.88 3.25 -18.78
C ALA A 136 5.01 4.20 -19.22
N ILE A 137 5.84 4.68 -18.27
CA ILE A 137 7.00 5.52 -18.59
C ILE A 137 8.04 4.73 -19.38
N GLN A 138 8.32 3.48 -19.01
CA GLN A 138 9.27 2.63 -19.73
C GLN A 138 8.78 2.33 -21.16
N ASP A 139 7.50 2.05 -21.35
CA ASP A 139 6.90 1.80 -22.66
C ASP A 139 6.92 3.05 -23.53
N ALA A 140 6.57 4.22 -22.97
CA ALA A 140 6.68 5.50 -23.68
C ALA A 140 8.14 5.80 -24.09
N ARG A 141 9.10 5.50 -23.21
CA ARG A 141 10.52 5.67 -23.50
C ARG A 141 11.01 4.70 -24.59
N ARG A 142 10.58 3.43 -24.55
CA ARG A 142 10.89 2.44 -25.60
C ARG A 142 10.37 2.90 -26.96
N LYS A 143 9.11 3.34 -27.03
CA LYS A 143 8.52 3.85 -28.27
C LYS A 143 9.28 5.08 -28.82
N ARG A 144 9.68 6.01 -27.95
CA ARG A 144 10.52 7.16 -28.36
C ARG A 144 11.88 6.72 -28.88
N ILE A 145 12.53 5.76 -28.21
CA ILE A 145 13.83 5.23 -28.66
C ILE A 145 13.67 4.55 -30.00
N GLU A 146 12.67 3.68 -30.19
CA GLU A 146 12.41 3.03 -31.48
C GLU A 146 12.16 4.04 -32.61
N ALA A 147 11.31 5.05 -32.38
CA ALA A 147 11.05 6.09 -33.37
C ALA A 147 12.32 6.87 -33.73
N ASN A 148 13.13 7.24 -32.73
CA ASN A 148 14.40 7.92 -32.95
C ASN A 148 15.41 7.02 -33.69
N THR A 149 15.49 5.73 -33.34
CA THR A 149 16.37 4.78 -34.03
C THR A 149 15.94 4.62 -35.49
N GLN A 150 14.65 4.54 -35.78
CA GLN A 150 14.16 4.48 -37.15
C GLN A 150 14.53 5.73 -37.95
N MET A 151 14.35 6.93 -37.37
CA MET A 151 14.78 8.18 -38.01
C MET A 151 16.28 8.21 -38.30
N ILE A 152 17.12 7.83 -37.33
CA ILE A 152 18.58 7.78 -37.50
C ILE A 152 18.96 6.79 -38.60
N VAL A 153 18.31 5.62 -38.65
CA VAL A 153 18.56 4.61 -39.70
C VAL A 153 18.16 5.16 -41.07
N THR A 154 17.02 5.84 -41.19
CA THR A 154 16.60 6.45 -42.46
C THR A 154 17.58 7.54 -42.90
N GLU A 155 18.01 8.41 -41.98
CA GLU A 155 18.97 9.48 -42.27
C GLU A 155 20.34 8.91 -42.68
N ALA A 156 20.83 7.87 -41.99
CA ALA A 156 22.07 7.19 -42.33
C ALA A 156 22.01 6.56 -43.74
N LEU A 157 20.84 6.03 -44.13
CA LEU A 157 20.64 5.42 -45.44
C LEU A 157 20.58 6.48 -46.56
N GLU A 158 19.98 7.64 -46.29
CA GLU A 158 20.03 8.80 -47.20
C GLU A 158 21.45 9.34 -47.37
N ILE A 159 22.18 9.53 -46.26
CA ILE A 159 23.59 9.95 -46.29
C ILE A 159 24.42 8.94 -47.07
N GLN A 160 24.19 7.64 -46.90
CA GLN A 160 24.91 6.61 -47.63
C GLN A 160 24.66 6.71 -49.14
N LYS A 161 23.40 6.88 -49.57
CA LYS A 161 23.06 7.10 -50.98
C LYS A 161 23.75 8.33 -51.55
N GLU A 162 23.74 9.43 -50.81
CA GLU A 162 24.37 10.67 -51.25
C GLU A 162 25.89 10.54 -51.33
N SER A 163 26.52 9.85 -50.37
CA SER A 163 27.95 9.56 -50.41
C SER A 163 28.34 8.69 -51.61
N ALA A 164 27.49 7.74 -52.00
CA ALA A 164 27.70 6.92 -53.19
C ALA A 164 27.56 7.73 -54.49
N ARG A 165 26.58 8.65 -54.53
CA ARG A 165 26.38 9.58 -55.66
C ARG A 165 27.61 10.48 -55.83
N ILE A 166 28.06 11.12 -54.75
CA ILE A 166 29.26 11.96 -54.74
C ILE A 166 30.50 11.16 -55.14
N ALA A 167 30.64 9.90 -54.70
CA ALA A 167 31.75 9.05 -55.10
C ALA A 167 31.75 8.77 -56.62
N GLU A 168 30.58 8.62 -57.23
CA GLU A 168 30.46 8.42 -58.68
C GLU A 168 30.75 9.71 -59.46
N GLU A 169 30.18 10.84 -59.03
CA GLU A 169 30.49 12.16 -59.59
C GLU A 169 32.01 12.47 -59.49
N ASN A 170 32.65 12.09 -58.38
CA ASN A 170 34.09 12.24 -58.21
C ASN A 170 34.91 11.38 -59.18
N LYS A 171 34.45 10.17 -59.53
CA LYS A 171 35.13 9.35 -60.57
C LYS A 171 35.02 10.01 -61.94
N GLU A 172 33.85 10.56 -62.26
CA GLU A 172 33.63 11.27 -63.53
C GLU A 172 34.55 12.50 -63.62
N ILE A 173 34.61 13.31 -62.55
CA ILE A 173 35.56 14.44 -62.44
C ILE A 173 37.01 13.97 -62.61
N LEU A 174 37.39 12.83 -62.01
CA LEU A 174 38.74 12.28 -62.15
C LEU A 174 39.04 11.94 -63.62
N SER A 175 38.10 11.28 -64.31
CA SER A 175 38.26 10.90 -65.71
C SER A 175 38.41 12.13 -66.63
N LEU A 176 37.63 13.18 -66.37
CA LEU A 176 37.72 14.45 -67.09
C LEU A 176 39.05 15.15 -66.81
N ARG A 177 39.54 15.14 -65.56
CA ARG A 177 40.87 15.67 -65.22
C ARG A 177 41.98 14.92 -65.95
N THR A 178 41.94 13.59 -65.97
CA THR A 178 42.94 12.78 -66.68
C THR A 178 42.93 13.06 -68.18
N GLN A 179 41.74 13.22 -68.78
CA GLN A 179 41.60 13.58 -70.18
C GLN A 179 42.16 14.99 -70.46
N LEU A 180 41.85 15.96 -69.60
CA LEU A 180 42.38 17.31 -69.70
C LEU A 180 43.91 17.35 -69.57
N GLU A 181 44.49 16.60 -68.63
CA GLU A 181 45.96 16.49 -68.47
C GLU A 181 46.62 15.90 -69.73
N LYS A 182 45.98 14.88 -70.34
CA LYS A 182 46.45 14.30 -71.60
C LYS A 182 46.41 15.32 -72.74
N ASP A 183 45.32 16.07 -72.86
CA ASP A 183 45.14 17.07 -73.92
C ASP A 183 46.09 18.26 -73.74
N LEU A 184 46.30 18.72 -72.50
CA LEU A 184 47.33 19.71 -72.17
C LEU A 184 48.73 19.20 -72.50
N GLY A 185 49.04 17.93 -72.22
CA GLY A 185 50.31 17.31 -72.58
C GLY A 185 50.54 17.28 -74.10
N GLN A 186 49.49 17.01 -74.89
CA GLN A 186 49.56 17.09 -76.36
C GLN A 186 49.81 18.52 -76.83
N ILE A 187 49.13 19.51 -76.24
CA ILE A 187 49.33 20.92 -76.57
C ILE A 187 50.76 21.35 -76.24
N ILE A 188 51.25 21.09 -75.02
CA ILE A 188 52.62 21.44 -74.60
C ILE A 188 53.65 20.80 -75.54
N ASN A 189 53.48 19.52 -75.90
CA ASN A 189 54.38 18.85 -76.85
C ASN A 189 54.27 19.41 -78.28
N GLY A 190 53.08 19.84 -78.71
CA GLY A 190 52.86 20.52 -79.99
C GLY A 190 53.40 21.94 -80.04
N LEU A 191 53.59 22.60 -78.88
CA LEU A 191 54.17 23.94 -78.75
C LEU A 191 55.70 23.91 -78.60
N LYS A 192 56.32 22.80 -78.14
CA LYS A 192 57.79 22.65 -78.06
C LYS A 192 58.56 22.98 -79.36
N PRO A 193 58.03 22.68 -80.58
CA PRO A 193 58.67 23.09 -81.82
C PRO A 193 58.63 24.62 -82.06
N LEU A 194 57.68 25.37 -81.49
CA LEU A 194 57.62 26.84 -81.63
C LEU A 194 58.77 27.55 -80.94
N GLU A 195 59.27 26.99 -79.83
CA GLU A 195 60.43 27.52 -79.11
C GLU A 195 61.74 27.41 -79.93
N LYS A 196 61.72 26.59 -81.00
CA LYS A 196 62.87 26.33 -81.88
C LYS A 196 62.66 26.77 -83.34
N ALA A 197 61.51 27.34 -83.68
CA ALA A 197 61.17 27.69 -85.07
C ALA A 197 61.72 29.07 -85.46
N GLU A 198 62.59 29.11 -86.47
CA GLU A 198 63.21 30.35 -86.97
C GLU A 198 62.53 30.89 -88.25
N THR A 199 61.56 30.16 -88.83
CA THR A 199 60.94 30.52 -90.13
C THR A 199 59.40 30.66 -90.10
N ALA A 200 58.87 31.54 -90.95
CA ALA A 200 57.43 31.92 -90.98
C ALA A 200 56.49 30.80 -91.45
N GLU A 201 57.00 29.78 -92.16
CA GLU A 201 56.22 28.68 -92.70
C GLU A 201 55.97 27.59 -91.63
N GLU A 202 56.96 27.33 -90.78
CA GLU A 202 56.86 26.45 -89.60
C GLU A 202 55.86 27.01 -88.56
N LEU A 203 55.86 28.33 -88.37
CA LEU A 203 54.89 29.05 -87.52
C LEU A 203 53.43 28.87 -87.98
N ARG A 204 53.18 28.79 -89.29
CA ARG A 204 51.82 28.60 -89.84
C ARG A 204 51.28 27.19 -89.59
N LEU A 205 52.13 26.18 -89.77
CA LEU A 205 51.76 24.78 -89.58
C LEU A 205 51.46 24.49 -88.10
N VAL A 206 52.28 25.03 -87.19
CA VAL A 206 52.06 24.86 -85.75
C VAL A 206 50.85 25.66 -85.25
N ARG A 207 50.59 26.86 -85.79
CA ARG A 207 49.36 27.61 -85.51
C ARG A 207 48.10 26.81 -85.89
N GLY A 208 48.14 26.03 -86.98
CA GLY A 208 47.05 25.14 -87.38
C GLY A 208 46.77 24.04 -86.36
N VAL A 209 47.83 23.40 -85.84
CA VAL A 209 47.72 22.35 -84.80
C VAL A 209 47.20 22.96 -83.49
N ALA A 210 47.74 24.11 -83.06
CA ALA A 210 47.28 24.80 -81.86
C ALA A 210 45.81 25.24 -81.96
N LEU A 211 45.37 25.75 -83.11
CA LEU A 211 43.98 26.10 -83.34
C LEU A 211 43.07 24.87 -83.31
N SER A 212 43.48 23.75 -83.90
CA SER A 212 42.71 22.51 -83.85
C SER A 212 42.55 21.97 -82.42
N ALA A 213 43.59 22.05 -81.60
CA ALA A 213 43.53 21.65 -80.19
C ALA A 213 42.65 22.59 -79.35
N LEU A 214 42.71 23.90 -79.59
CA LEU A 214 41.80 24.88 -78.96
C LEU A 214 40.34 24.66 -79.39
N GLN A 215 40.11 24.25 -80.63
CA GLN A 215 38.80 23.85 -81.14
C GLN A 215 38.26 22.66 -80.33
N SER A 216 39.08 21.62 -80.15
CA SER A 216 38.72 20.43 -79.36
C SER A 216 38.46 20.73 -77.88
N MET A 217 39.20 21.66 -77.27
CA MET A 217 38.94 22.10 -75.88
C MET A 217 37.64 22.91 -75.73
N ARG A 218 37.29 23.70 -76.74
CA ARG A 218 36.03 24.46 -76.77
C ARG A 218 34.83 23.54 -76.92
N ASP A 219 34.98 22.48 -77.70
CA ASP A 219 33.91 21.54 -78.02
C ASP A 219 33.74 20.45 -76.93
N MET A 220 34.56 20.47 -75.86
CA MET A 220 34.33 19.65 -74.68
C MET A 220 33.05 20.07 -73.96
N PRO A 221 32.25 19.12 -73.44
CA PRO A 221 31.09 19.41 -72.62
C PRO A 221 31.55 19.85 -71.24
N TRP A 222 31.97 21.11 -71.11
CA TRP A 222 32.20 21.70 -69.80
C TRP A 222 30.88 21.71 -69.02
N PRO A 223 30.86 21.27 -67.76
CA PRO A 223 29.68 21.43 -66.93
C PRO A 223 29.37 22.93 -66.84
N GLN A 224 28.23 23.35 -67.39
CA GLN A 224 27.71 24.72 -67.36
C GLN A 224 27.25 25.15 -65.95
N GLN A 225 27.50 24.34 -64.93
CA GLN A 225 27.17 24.65 -63.56
C GLN A 225 28.46 24.92 -62.77
N PRO A 226 28.49 25.98 -61.94
CA PRO A 226 29.62 26.22 -61.07
C PRO A 226 29.82 24.99 -60.16
N LEU A 227 30.98 24.35 -60.31
CA LEU A 227 31.49 23.35 -59.38
C LEU A 227 31.59 24.01 -58.01
N PHE A 228 30.61 23.74 -57.16
CA PHE A 228 30.48 24.21 -55.77
C PHE A 228 30.56 25.74 -55.61
N THR A 229 29.41 26.40 -55.64
CA THR A 229 29.27 27.65 -54.89
C THR A 229 29.30 27.31 -53.40
N GLY A 230 30.27 27.85 -52.65
CA GLY A 230 30.39 27.67 -51.19
C GLY A 230 29.13 28.04 -50.39
N ALA A 231 28.15 28.67 -51.03
CA ALA A 231 26.81 28.91 -50.51
C ALA A 231 26.08 27.61 -50.12
N THR A 232 26.24 26.51 -50.86
CA THR A 232 25.50 25.26 -50.59
C THR A 232 25.99 24.52 -49.36
N THR A 233 27.28 24.56 -49.07
CA THR A 233 27.86 23.91 -47.87
C THR A 233 27.53 24.69 -46.61
N GLU A 234 27.59 26.03 -46.64
CA GLU A 234 27.15 26.85 -45.50
C GLU A 234 25.65 26.74 -45.26
N GLU A 235 24.83 26.73 -46.31
CA GLU A 235 23.38 26.52 -46.20
C GLU A 235 23.03 25.13 -45.68
N PHE A 236 23.73 24.09 -46.12
CA PHE A 236 23.58 22.73 -45.61
C PHE A 236 23.97 22.65 -44.12
N ILE A 237 25.10 23.24 -43.73
CA ILE A 237 25.53 23.31 -42.33
C ILE A 237 24.53 24.12 -41.48
N LYS A 238 23.98 25.22 -42.01
CA LYS A 238 22.94 26.02 -41.35
C LYS A 238 21.66 25.21 -41.15
N LYS A 239 21.24 24.47 -42.18
CA LYS A 239 20.04 23.63 -42.15
C LYS A 239 20.18 22.49 -41.15
N VAL A 240 21.29 21.76 -41.17
CA VAL A 240 21.60 20.70 -40.19
C VAL A 240 21.65 21.26 -38.76
N LYS A 241 22.23 22.46 -38.54
CA LYS A 241 22.21 23.13 -37.22
C LYS A 241 20.81 23.58 -36.80
N ALA A 242 19.96 24.01 -37.73
CA ALA A 242 18.58 24.41 -37.43
C ALA A 242 17.71 23.19 -37.05
N ASP A 243 17.84 22.09 -37.80
CA ASP A 243 17.06 20.88 -37.60
C ASP A 243 17.45 20.16 -36.30
N SER A 244 18.75 20.08 -36.00
CA SER A 244 19.24 19.55 -34.72
C SER A 244 18.80 20.38 -33.50
N LYS A 245 18.77 21.72 -33.62
CA LYS A 245 18.26 22.60 -32.56
C LYS A 245 16.76 22.43 -32.35
N LYS A 246 15.98 22.24 -33.41
CA LYS A 246 14.53 22.00 -33.34
C LYS A 246 14.22 20.66 -32.66
N ALA A 247 14.94 19.59 -33.03
CA ALA A 247 14.79 18.27 -32.42
C ALA A 247 15.14 18.24 -30.91
N TYR A 248 16.07 19.08 -30.46
CA TYR A 248 16.40 19.23 -29.05
C TYR A 248 15.29 19.95 -28.26
N LEU A 249 14.67 20.98 -28.86
CA LEU A 249 13.60 21.74 -28.21
C LEU A 249 12.28 20.96 -28.12
N GLU A 250 12.00 20.06 -29.07
CA GLU A 250 10.80 19.21 -29.05
C GLU A 250 10.91 18.00 -28.09
N ASN A 251 12.12 17.70 -27.60
CA ASN A 251 12.37 16.61 -26.63
C ASN A 251 12.51 17.08 -25.18
N LYS A 252 12.31 18.36 -24.90
CA LYS A 252 12.31 18.96 -23.55
C LYS A 252 10.88 19.21 -23.07
#